data_AF-A0A831RVI0-F1
#
_entry.id   AF-A0A831RVI0-F1
#
_cell.length_a   1.000
_cell.length_b   1.000
_cell.length_c   1.000
_cell.angle_alpha   90.00
_cell.angle_beta   90.00
_cell.angle_gamma   90.00
#
_symmetry.space_group_name_H-M   'P 1'
#
loop_
_entity.id
_entity.type
_entity.pdbx_description
1 polymer ?
#
loop_
_entity_poly.entity_id
_entity_poly.type
_entity_poly.pdbx_seq_one_letter_code
_entity_poly.pdbx_strand_id
1 'polypeptide(L)'
;GCIISGARVKRSVIFFATVIESHSFIKDSVILPKVTIGKNCRIQNAIIDKGTYIADGTVIGENPEEDAKRFHITAKGIVLVTPEMLGQDLFLTKPEET
;
A
#
# COMPACT_ATOMS: atom_id res chain seq x y z
N GLY A 1 4.16 9.00 14.53
CA GLY A 1 3.50 7.78 15.03
C GLY A 1 2.86 7.01 13.90
N CYS A 2 2.23 5.88 14.18
CA CYS A 2 1.37 5.12 13.25
C CYS A 2 -0.02 4.94 13.89
N ILE A 3 -1.07 4.93 13.06
CA ILE A 3 -2.46 4.74 13.50
C ILE A 3 -2.96 3.44 12.89
N ILE A 4 -3.38 2.50 13.73
CA ILE A 4 -3.95 1.21 13.31
C ILE A 4 -5.31 1.10 13.98
N SER A 5 -6.36 1.40 13.23
CA SER A 5 -7.73 1.45 13.73
C SER A 5 -8.45 0.18 13.31
N GLY A 6 -8.78 -0.73 14.24
CA GLY A 6 -9.61 -1.91 13.92
C GLY A 6 -9.07 -2.82 12.81
N ALA A 7 -7.77 -2.76 12.53
CA ALA A 7 -7.10 -3.52 11.49
C ALA A 7 -6.24 -4.63 12.09
N ARG A 8 -6.03 -5.71 11.33
CA ARG A 8 -5.21 -6.85 11.75
C ARG A 8 -3.93 -6.91 10.94
N VAL A 9 -2.80 -6.75 11.61
CA VAL A 9 -1.46 -6.81 11.03
C VAL A 9 -0.75 -8.08 11.52
N LYS A 10 -0.19 -8.87 10.60
CA LYS A 10 0.51 -10.13 10.93
C LYS A 10 1.82 -10.25 10.15
N ARG A 11 2.94 -10.55 10.83
CA ARG A 11 4.26 -10.76 10.20
C ARG A 11 4.60 -9.67 9.16
N SER A 12 4.36 -8.42 9.54
CA SER A 12 4.49 -7.28 8.63
C SER A 12 5.24 -6.17 9.34
N VAL A 13 5.95 -5.35 8.56
CA VAL A 13 6.69 -4.19 9.05
C VAL A 13 5.98 -2.93 8.61
N ILE A 14 5.62 -2.08 9.58
CA ILE A 14 4.92 -0.81 9.35
C ILE A 14 5.85 0.34 9.70
N PHE A 15 6.15 1.19 8.73
CA PHE A 15 6.96 2.39 8.96
C PHE A 15 6.13 3.54 9.54
N PHE A 16 6.83 4.60 9.94
CA PHE A 16 6.24 5.78 10.58
C PHE A 16 5.28 6.56 9.67
N ALA A 17 4.41 7.35 10.30
CA ALA A 17 3.40 8.18 9.65
C ALA A 17 2.39 7.39 8.78
N THR A 18 2.22 6.10 9.08
CA THR A 18 1.27 5.24 8.38
C THR A 18 -0.09 5.26 9.08
N VAL A 19 -1.16 5.28 8.30
CA VAL A 19 -2.55 5.12 8.77
C VAL A 19 -3.13 3.85 8.16
N ILE A 20 -3.72 3.01 8.99
CA ILE A 20 -4.42 1.79 8.58
C ILE A 20 -5.83 1.83 9.15
N GLU A 21 -6.81 1.91 8.26
CA GLU A 21 -8.23 2.01 8.59
C GLU A 21 -8.89 0.65 8.91
N SER A 22 -10.11 0.72 9.45
CA SER A 22 -10.85 -0.42 10.00
C SER A 22 -11.10 -1.56 9.03
N HIS A 23 -11.10 -2.78 9.59
CA HIS A 23 -11.38 -4.04 8.90
C HIS A 23 -10.35 -4.41 7.83
N SER A 24 -9.22 -3.71 7.78
CA SER A 24 -8.13 -4.04 6.89
C SER A 24 -7.24 -5.16 7.46
N PHE A 25 -6.79 -6.05 6.57
CA PHE A 25 -5.93 -7.18 6.90
C PHE A 25 -4.61 -7.08 6.12
N ILE A 26 -3.51 -6.97 6.86
CA ILE A 26 -2.15 -6.85 6.31
C ILE A 26 -1.32 -8.02 6.81
N LYS A 27 -0.72 -8.77 5.88
CA LYS A 27 0.00 -10.01 6.21
C LYS A 27 1.24 -10.18 5.32
N ASP A 28 2.37 -10.56 5.91
CA ASP A 28 3.61 -10.84 5.16
C ASP A 28 4.06 -9.65 4.28
N SER A 29 3.86 -8.42 4.75
CA SER A 29 4.02 -7.20 3.96
C SER A 29 4.95 -6.17 4.60
N VAL A 30 5.53 -5.30 3.78
CA VAL A 30 6.33 -4.15 4.20
C VAL A 30 5.65 -2.87 3.73
N ILE A 31 5.29 -2.00 4.68
CA ILE A 31 4.58 -0.75 4.41
C ILE A 31 5.54 0.41 4.67
N LEU A 32 5.97 1.11 3.62
CA LEU A 32 6.92 2.22 3.70
C LEU A 32 6.30 3.47 4.37
N PRO A 33 7.11 4.50 4.70
CA PRO A 33 6.62 5.66 5.43
C PRO A 33 5.51 6.44 4.73
N LYS A 34 4.66 7.09 5.53
CA LYS A 34 3.58 7.98 5.04
C LYS A 34 2.52 7.28 4.18
N VAL A 35 2.34 5.97 4.31
CA VAL A 35 1.31 5.23 3.58
C VAL A 35 -0.04 5.35 4.30
N THR A 36 -1.12 5.49 3.53
CA THR A 36 -2.48 5.47 4.06
C THR A 36 -3.23 4.30 3.45
N ILE A 37 -3.74 3.40 4.27
CA ILE A 37 -4.50 2.23 3.86
C ILE A 37 -5.96 2.44 4.27
N GLY A 38 -6.85 2.46 3.28
CA GLY A 38 -8.30 2.59 3.44
C GLY A 38 -8.95 1.40 4.14
N LYS A 39 -10.27 1.44 4.28
CA LYS A 39 -11.08 0.44 4.99
C LYS A 39 -11.22 -0.84 4.19
N ASN A 40 -11.40 -1.97 4.88
CA ASN A 40 -11.66 -3.28 4.26
C ASN A 40 -10.60 -3.74 3.23
N CYS A 41 -9.36 -3.25 3.34
CA CYS A 41 -8.28 -3.64 2.43
C CYS A 41 -7.72 -5.01 2.81
N ARG A 42 -7.29 -5.79 1.81
CA ARG A 42 -6.65 -7.09 2.03
C ARG A 42 -5.32 -7.11 1.29
N ILE A 43 -4.23 -7.03 2.04
CA ILE A 43 -2.89 -6.87 1.50
C ILE A 43 -2.01 -8.00 2.00
N GLN A 44 -1.52 -8.84 1.10
CA GLN A 44 -0.69 -10.01 1.41
C GLN A 44 0.58 -10.01 0.55
N ASN A 45 1.71 -10.45 1.09
CA ASN A 45 2.98 -10.61 0.34
C ASN A 45 3.37 -9.37 -0.50
N ALA A 46 3.20 -8.16 0.07
CA ALA A 46 3.35 -6.92 -0.70
C ALA A 46 4.34 -5.94 -0.07
N ILE A 47 4.96 -5.14 -0.92
CA ILE A 47 5.76 -3.97 -0.57
C ILE A 47 5.02 -2.74 -1.08
N ILE A 48 4.57 -1.89 -0.17
CA ILE A 48 3.86 -0.64 -0.50
C ILE A 48 4.82 0.52 -0.34
N ASP A 49 5.11 1.24 -1.42
CA ASP A 49 6.08 2.34 -1.44
C ASP A 49 5.58 3.58 -0.68
N LYS A 50 6.50 4.48 -0.35
CA LYS A 50 6.28 5.66 0.47
C LYS A 50 5.17 6.56 -0.08
N GLY A 51 4.39 7.14 0.81
CA GLY A 51 3.36 8.12 0.43
C GLY A 51 2.16 7.55 -0.34
N THR A 52 2.11 6.23 -0.55
CA THR A 52 1.03 5.59 -1.30
C THR A 52 -0.28 5.66 -0.53
N TYR A 53 -1.36 6.03 -1.23
CA TYR A 53 -2.73 5.91 -0.74
C TYR A 53 -3.39 4.65 -1.32
N ILE A 54 -3.80 3.71 -0.47
CA ILE A 54 -4.55 2.51 -0.89
C ILE A 54 -6.03 2.77 -0.64
N ALA A 55 -6.82 2.75 -1.70
CA ALA A 55 -8.27 3.00 -1.65
C ALA A 55 -9.02 1.91 -0.88
N ASP A 56 -10.19 2.25 -0.35
CA ASP A 56 -11.06 1.32 0.37
C ASP A 56 -11.39 0.06 -0.46
N GLY A 57 -11.39 -1.10 0.19
CA GLY A 57 -11.70 -2.39 -0.44
C GLY A 57 -10.61 -2.94 -1.36
N THR A 58 -9.44 -2.30 -1.45
CA THR A 58 -8.35 -2.76 -2.32
C THR A 58 -7.82 -4.13 -1.86
N VAL A 59 -7.67 -5.04 -2.83
CA VAL A 59 -7.10 -6.38 -2.63
C VAL A 59 -5.79 -6.49 -3.42
N ILE A 60 -4.72 -6.87 -2.73
CA ILE A 60 -3.35 -7.03 -3.24
C ILE A 60 -2.75 -8.33 -2.70
N GLY A 61 -2.15 -9.12 -3.58
CA GLY A 61 -1.40 -10.34 -3.25
C GLY A 61 -2.26 -11.58 -3.05
N GLU A 62 -3.44 -11.59 -3.68
CA GLU A 62 -4.37 -12.73 -3.61
C GLU A 62 -4.61 -13.39 -4.96
N ASN A 63 -4.60 -12.61 -6.03
CA ASN A 63 -4.68 -13.13 -7.38
C ASN A 63 -3.47 -12.62 -8.18
N PRO A 64 -2.42 -13.45 -8.33
CA PRO A 64 -1.22 -13.07 -9.05
C PRO A 64 -1.47 -12.59 -10.49
N GLU A 65 -2.49 -13.11 -11.18
CA GLU A 65 -2.81 -12.70 -12.55
C GLU A 65 -3.40 -11.28 -12.60
N GLU A 66 -4.30 -10.96 -11.68
CA GLU A 66 -4.90 -9.62 -11.57
C GLU A 66 -3.91 -8.60 -11.01
N ASP A 67 -3.04 -9.04 -10.10
CA ASP A 67 -2.00 -8.19 -9.53
C ASP A 67 -0.91 -7.90 -10.58
N ALA A 68 -0.58 -8.85 -11.47
CA ALA A 68 0.42 -8.66 -12.52
C ALA A 68 -0.04 -7.64 -13.60
N LYS A 69 -1.35 -7.48 -13.77
CA LYS A 69 -1.93 -6.47 -14.67
C LYS A 69 -1.78 -5.05 -14.11
N ARG A 70 -1.71 -4.90 -12.79
CA ARG A 70 -1.79 -3.61 -12.09
C ARG A 70 -0.46 -3.18 -11.46
N PHE A 71 0.36 -4.14 -11.06
CA PHE A 71 1.53 -3.94 -10.22
C PHE A 71 2.72 -4.78 -10.70
N HIS A 72 3.89 -4.46 -10.18
CA HIS A 72 5.09 -5.26 -10.45
C HIS A 72 5.14 -6.47 -9.51
N ILE A 73 5.29 -7.67 -10.06
CA ILE A 73 5.42 -8.91 -9.28
C ILE A 73 6.79 -9.55 -9.50
N THR A 74 7.46 -9.89 -8.41
CA THR A 74 8.72 -10.64 -8.46
C THR A 74 8.48 -12.13 -8.76
N ALA A 75 9.49 -12.86 -9.24
CA ALA A 75 9.39 -14.31 -9.46
C ALA A 75 8.99 -15.12 -8.20
N LYS A 76 9.17 -14.56 -7.00
CA LYS A 76 8.76 -15.18 -5.72
C LYS A 76 7.34 -14.82 -5.29
N GLY A 77 6.58 -14.09 -6.11
CA GLY A 77 5.20 -13.69 -5.83
C GLY A 77 5.04 -12.49 -4.90
N ILE A 78 6.11 -11.69 -4.70
CA ILE A 78 6.03 -10.43 -3.94
C ILE A 78 5.52 -9.32 -4.86
N VAL A 79 4.46 -8.62 -4.44
CA VAL A 79 3.85 -7.51 -5.18
C VAL A 79 4.48 -6.18 -4.73
N LEU A 80 5.03 -5.40 -5.66
CA LEU A 80 5.48 -4.04 -5.44
C LEU A 80 4.43 -3.06 -5.95
N VAL A 81 3.98 -2.17 -5.05
CA VAL A 81 3.00 -1.12 -5.34
C VAL A 81 3.64 0.24 -5.14
N THR A 82 3.59 1.09 -6.17
CA THR A 82 4.07 2.48 -6.12
C THR A 82 2.91 3.47 -6.29
N PRO A 83 3.06 4.73 -5.82
CA PRO A 83 2.07 5.78 -6.06
C PRO A 83 1.76 5.95 -7.56
N GLU A 84 2.79 5.91 -8.41
CA GLU A 84 2.67 6.05 -9.86
C GLU A 84 1.79 4.95 -10.49
N MET A 85 1.90 3.70 -10.01
CA MET A 85 1.04 2.59 -10.47
C MET A 85 -0.44 2.81 -10.13
N LEU A 86 -0.73 3.64 -9.12
CA LEU A 86 -2.08 4.02 -8.71
C LEU A 86 -2.48 5.40 -9.25
N GLY A 87 -1.69 6.00 -10.15
CA GLY A 87 -1.95 7.33 -10.71
C GLY A 87 -1.80 8.47 -9.68
N GLN A 88 -0.93 8.32 -8.69
CA GLN A 88 -0.70 9.30 -7.64
C GLN A 88 0.61 10.05 -7.88
N ASP A 89 0.51 11.36 -8.02
CA ASP A 89 1.68 12.23 -8.19
C ASP A 89 2.21 12.73 -6.84
N LEU A 90 3.24 12.05 -6.33
CA LEU A 90 3.85 12.39 -5.03
C LEU A 90 4.87 13.54 -5.11
N PHE A 91 5.32 13.92 -6.33
CA PHE A 91 6.44 14.84 -6.55
C PHE A 91 6.19 15.96 -7.58
N LEU A 92 4.93 16.29 -7.89
CA LEU A 92 4.65 17.57 -8.54
C LEU A 92 5.00 18.70 -7.57
N THR A 93 6.24 19.19 -7.65
CA THR A 93 6.49 20.60 -7.36
C THR A 93 5.55 21.35 -8.28
N LYS A 94 4.58 22.07 -7.70
CA LYS A 94 3.86 23.08 -8.48
C LYS A 94 4.94 23.90 -9.19
N PRO A 95 4.89 24.07 -10.53
CA PRO A 95 5.73 25.09 -11.13
C PRO A 95 5.43 26.39 -10.37
N GLU A 96 6.48 27.05 -9.88
CA GLU A 96 6.35 28.35 -9.27
C GLU A 96 5.63 29.25 -10.29
N GLU A 97 4.39 29.63 -10.00
CA GLU A 97 3.66 30.62 -10.78
C GLU A 97 4.50 31.90 -10.73
N THR A 98 5.06 32.27 -11.89
CA THR A 98 5.85 33.49 -12.11
C THR A 98 4.93 34.70 -12.27
#